data_AF-A0A9C6WLL8-F1
#
_entry.id   AF-A0A9C6WLL8-F1
#
_cell.length_a   1.000
_cell.length_b   1.000
_cell.length_c   1.000
_cell.angle_alpha   90.00
_cell.angle_beta   90.00
_cell.angle_gamma   90.00
#
_symmetry.space_group_name_H-M   'P 1'
#
loop_
_entity.id
_entity.type
_entity.pdbx_description
1 polymer ?
#
loop_
_entity_poly.entity_id
_entity_poly.type
_entity_poly.pdbx_seq_one_letter_code
_entity_poly.pdbx_strand_id
1 'polypeptide(L)'
;MYALKCSPIHAPLLLTPKLQLYLFSSIGYLATRVLGPAASCHGQYCKDIFVRAQFDYDPLEDDLIPCAQAGISFKVGDILQIINKEDHNWWQARRDCSGGSAGLIPSPELQEWRAACSAVEKSKHEQERGTGPGCTSHTDGCDSSTVNCSIFGRKKKQYKDKYLAKHNAVFDQLDLVTYEEVVKLPTFPRRTLVLLGAHGVGRRHIKNTLIAKHPDQYAYPIPHTTRPPRPDEENGRNYYFVSHDEMMTDIAANEYLEYGTHEDAMYGTKLETIRKIHQEGRVAILDVEPQALKVLRTREFAPYVVFIAAPLLHNMADYDGSLERLAKESDLLRQAYGHLFDLTIVNNDIEETIGALERAIERVHSTPQWIPVAWVY
;
A
#
# COMPACT_ATOMS: atom_id res chain seq x y z
N MET A 1 -30.02 24.42 -37.71
CA MET A 1 -28.60 24.48 -38.16
C MET A 1 -27.89 25.49 -37.27
N TYR A 2 -27.17 25.03 -36.25
CA TYR A 2 -26.30 25.90 -35.45
C TYR A 2 -24.86 25.59 -35.85
N ALA A 3 -24.19 26.55 -36.48
CA ALA A 3 -22.80 26.42 -36.87
C ALA A 3 -21.90 26.69 -35.65
N LEU A 4 -21.07 25.72 -35.28
CA LEU A 4 -19.99 25.90 -34.32
C LEU A 4 -18.73 26.36 -35.07
N LYS A 5 -18.25 27.56 -34.76
CA LYS A 5 -16.92 28.03 -35.15
C LYS A 5 -15.92 27.48 -34.13
N CYS A 6 -14.99 26.63 -34.55
CA CYS A 6 -13.84 26.24 -33.74
C CYS A 6 -12.72 27.26 -33.91
N SER A 7 -12.22 27.82 -32.79
CA SER A 7 -10.88 28.41 -32.73
C SER A 7 -9.88 27.31 -32.37
N PRO A 8 -8.63 27.36 -32.88
CA PRO A 8 -7.62 26.39 -32.53
C PRO A 8 -7.02 26.75 -31.17
N ILE A 9 -6.61 25.71 -30.42
CA ILE A 9 -5.79 25.74 -29.20
C ILE A 9 -6.60 25.79 -27.88
N HIS A 10 -6.59 24.64 -27.19
CA HIS A 10 -6.85 24.42 -25.76
C HIS A 10 -8.26 24.75 -25.22
N ALA A 11 -9.19 23.79 -25.34
CA ALA A 11 -10.32 23.67 -24.42
C ALA A 11 -10.83 22.22 -24.38
N PRO A 12 -11.16 21.64 -23.21
CA PRO A 12 -11.90 20.39 -23.15
C PRO A 12 -13.27 20.57 -23.81
N LEU A 13 -13.76 19.53 -24.49
CA LEU A 13 -15.11 19.49 -25.05
C LEU A 13 -16.14 19.45 -23.91
N LEU A 14 -16.39 20.59 -23.27
CA LEU A 14 -17.52 20.78 -22.38
C LEU A 14 -18.79 20.82 -23.25
N LEU A 15 -19.60 19.77 -23.18
CA LEU A 15 -20.98 19.81 -23.64
C LEU A 15 -21.66 20.97 -22.92
N THR A 16 -22.12 21.99 -23.67
CA THR A 16 -22.86 23.09 -23.04
C THR A 16 -24.06 22.53 -22.25
N PRO A 17 -24.45 23.15 -21.11
CA PRO A 17 -25.60 22.69 -20.32
C PRO A 17 -26.89 22.50 -21.15
N LYS A 18 -27.04 23.32 -22.20
CA LYS A 18 -28.14 23.21 -23.18
C LYS A 18 -28.09 21.93 -24.00
N LEU A 19 -26.91 21.48 -24.43
CA LEU A 19 -26.74 20.26 -25.22
C LEU A 19 -26.94 19.02 -24.35
N GLN A 20 -26.52 19.07 -23.09
CA GLN A 20 -26.71 18.00 -22.11
C GLN A 20 -28.20 17.76 -21.81
N LEU A 21 -28.97 18.85 -21.59
CA LEU A 21 -30.45 18.81 -21.46
C LEU A 21 -31.14 18.27 -22.72
N TYR A 22 -30.65 18.66 -23.90
CA TYR A 22 -31.21 18.20 -25.17
C TYR A 22 -30.98 16.69 -25.40
N LEU A 23 -29.81 16.19 -25.06
CA LEU A 23 -29.50 14.75 -25.14
C LEU A 23 -30.30 13.94 -24.10
N PHE A 24 -30.44 14.44 -22.87
CA PHE A 24 -31.22 13.77 -21.82
C PHE A 24 -32.73 13.70 -22.11
N SER A 25 -33.26 14.64 -22.90
CA SER A 25 -34.69 14.71 -23.26
C SER A 25 -35.03 14.03 -24.58
N SER A 26 -34.01 13.53 -25.31
CA SER A 26 -34.20 12.89 -26.61
C SER A 26 -34.48 11.39 -26.44
N ILE A 27 -35.61 10.92 -26.99
CA ILE A 27 -35.92 9.48 -27.11
C ILE A 27 -35.98 9.14 -28.60
N GLY A 28 -35.13 8.22 -29.06
CA GLY A 28 -35.02 7.80 -30.46
C GLY A 28 -33.60 7.92 -31.03
N TYR A 29 -33.46 7.75 -32.34
CA TYR A 29 -32.16 7.80 -33.03
C TYR A 29 -31.64 9.24 -33.14
N LEU A 30 -30.51 9.52 -32.48
CA LEU A 30 -29.76 10.76 -32.62
C LEU A 30 -28.69 10.60 -33.70
N ALA A 31 -28.92 11.22 -34.87
CA ALA A 31 -27.90 11.31 -35.92
C ALA A 31 -26.94 12.46 -35.61
N THR A 32 -25.72 12.14 -35.17
CA THR A 32 -24.66 13.11 -34.92
C THR A 32 -23.66 13.13 -36.08
N ARG A 33 -23.29 14.33 -36.55
CA ARG A 33 -22.22 14.51 -37.54
C ARG A 33 -21.02 15.12 -36.83
N VAL A 34 -20.09 14.26 -36.42
CA VAL A 34 -18.83 14.66 -35.78
C VAL A 34 -17.82 15.01 -36.87
N LEU A 35 -17.32 16.25 -36.86
CA LEU A 35 -16.21 16.67 -37.73
C LEU A 35 -14.93 16.58 -36.90
N GLY A 36 -14.26 15.42 -36.93
CA GLY A 36 -12.94 15.22 -36.32
C GLY A 36 -11.82 15.20 -37.37
N PRO A 37 -10.57 15.52 -37.00
CA PRO A 37 -9.44 15.24 -37.88
C PRO A 37 -9.26 13.72 -38.01
N ALA A 38 -8.92 13.26 -39.21
CA ALA A 38 -8.63 11.87 -39.49
C ALA A 38 -7.33 11.44 -38.78
N ALA A 39 -7.43 11.00 -37.53
CA ALA A 39 -6.36 10.26 -36.88
C ALA A 39 -6.45 8.81 -37.34
N SER A 40 -5.47 8.40 -38.16
CA SER A 40 -5.25 7.02 -38.55
C SER A 40 -4.92 6.20 -37.29
N CYS A 41 -5.88 5.42 -36.79
CA CYS A 41 -5.60 4.38 -35.81
C CYS A 41 -4.87 3.22 -36.52
N HIS A 42 -3.54 3.25 -36.48
CA HIS A 42 -2.76 2.06 -36.79
C HIS A 42 -3.05 1.01 -35.72
N GLY A 43 -3.48 -0.17 -36.17
CA GLY A 43 -3.69 -1.35 -35.34
C GLY A 43 -2.38 -1.78 -34.70
N GLN A 44 -2.17 -1.32 -33.48
CA GLN A 44 -1.11 -1.81 -32.61
C GLN A 44 -1.81 -2.54 -31.49
N TYR A 45 -1.54 -3.84 -31.36
CA TYR A 45 -2.02 -4.74 -30.31
C TYR A 45 -2.05 -4.01 -28.95
N CYS A 46 -3.20 -3.42 -28.60
CA CYS A 46 -3.35 -2.71 -27.34
C CYS A 46 -3.56 -3.81 -26.31
N LYS A 47 -2.48 -4.22 -25.66
CA LYS A 47 -2.59 -5.09 -24.47
C LYS A 47 -3.51 -4.36 -23.51
N ASP A 48 -4.60 -4.99 -23.12
CA ASP A 48 -5.47 -4.44 -22.08
C ASP A 48 -4.63 -4.18 -20.82
N ILE A 49 -4.58 -2.92 -20.39
CA ILE A 49 -3.86 -2.51 -19.20
C ILE A 49 -4.85 -2.55 -18.04
N PHE A 50 -4.53 -3.34 -17.02
CA PHE A 50 -5.30 -3.38 -15.77
C PHE A 50 -4.45 -2.83 -14.64
N VAL A 51 -5.07 -2.04 -13.79
CA VAL A 51 -4.44 -1.49 -12.60
C VAL A 51 -5.30 -1.75 -11.37
N ARG A 52 -4.64 -1.92 -10.22
CA ARG A 52 -5.26 -1.95 -8.90
C ARG A 52 -5.15 -0.56 -8.29
N ALA A 53 -6.26 0.00 -7.84
CA ALA A 53 -6.28 1.25 -7.09
C ALA A 53 -5.58 1.08 -5.73
N GLN A 54 -4.64 1.97 -5.42
CA GLN A 54 -3.94 2.00 -4.12
C GLN A 54 -4.52 3.08 -3.19
N PHE A 55 -5.48 3.88 -3.65
CA PHE A 55 -6.16 4.91 -2.86
C PHE A 55 -7.68 4.87 -3.12
N ASP A 56 -8.42 5.54 -2.25
CA ASP A 56 -9.85 5.78 -2.41
C ASP A 56 -10.09 7.03 -3.26
N TYR A 57 -11.05 6.97 -4.18
CA TYR A 57 -11.44 8.11 -4.99
C TYR A 57 -12.97 8.28 -5.04
N ASP A 58 -13.43 9.49 -4.72
CA ASP A 58 -14.81 9.91 -4.90
C ASP A 58 -14.86 11.15 -5.79
N PRO A 59 -15.41 11.06 -7.02
CA PRO A 59 -15.50 12.20 -7.93
C PRO A 59 -16.49 13.29 -7.46
N LEU A 60 -17.37 12.99 -6.49
CA LEU A 60 -18.28 13.99 -5.92
C LEU A 60 -17.59 14.94 -4.94
N GLU A 61 -16.47 14.50 -4.37
CA GLU A 61 -15.65 15.26 -3.41
C GLU A 61 -14.45 15.94 -4.10
N ASP A 62 -14.40 15.92 -5.44
CA ASP A 62 -13.26 16.35 -6.23
C ASP A 62 -13.57 17.59 -7.08
N ASP A 63 -13.17 18.76 -6.59
CA ASP A 63 -13.39 20.03 -7.28
C ASP A 63 -12.58 20.19 -8.58
N LEU A 64 -11.57 19.33 -8.82
CA LEU A 64 -10.73 19.39 -10.01
C LEU A 64 -11.31 18.60 -11.19
N ILE A 65 -12.29 17.74 -10.95
CA ILE A 65 -12.87 16.92 -12.02
C ILE A 65 -13.69 17.79 -12.99
N PRO A 66 -13.51 17.65 -14.32
CA PRO A 66 -14.26 18.43 -15.28
C PRO A 66 -15.78 18.23 -15.20
N CYS A 67 -16.20 17.03 -14.83
CA CYS A 67 -17.60 16.65 -14.65
C CYS A 67 -17.70 15.48 -13.66
N ALA A 68 -18.21 15.73 -12.46
CA ALA A 68 -18.31 14.72 -11.40
C ALA A 68 -19.14 13.49 -11.83
N GLN A 69 -20.17 13.69 -12.65
CA GLN A 69 -21.02 12.62 -13.18
C GLN A 69 -20.30 11.72 -14.19
N ALA A 70 -19.20 12.20 -14.79
CA ALA A 70 -18.37 11.40 -15.69
C ALA A 70 -17.27 10.63 -14.94
N GLY A 71 -17.06 10.91 -13.66
CA GLY A 71 -16.08 10.22 -12.83
C GLY A 71 -16.53 8.83 -12.39
N ILE A 72 -15.57 7.94 -12.14
CA ILE A 72 -15.83 6.64 -11.54
C ILE A 72 -15.26 6.64 -10.12
N SER A 73 -16.12 6.41 -9.13
CA SER A 73 -15.67 6.16 -7.76
C SER A 73 -15.08 4.76 -7.62
N PHE A 74 -14.04 4.66 -6.82
CA PHE A 74 -13.38 3.39 -6.51
C PHE A 74 -12.76 3.42 -5.11
N LYS A 75 -12.50 2.23 -4.59
CA LYS A 75 -11.83 2.00 -3.33
C LYS A 75 -10.49 1.31 -3.55
N VAL A 76 -9.62 1.43 -2.55
CA VAL A 76 -8.39 0.64 -2.47
C VAL A 76 -8.69 -0.84 -2.79
N GLY A 77 -7.92 -1.41 -3.72
CA GLY A 77 -8.06 -2.80 -4.16
C GLY A 77 -8.98 -3.03 -5.37
N ASP A 78 -9.80 -2.04 -5.76
CA ASP A 78 -10.59 -2.13 -6.99
C ASP A 78 -9.68 -2.29 -8.22
N ILE A 79 -10.13 -3.12 -9.18
CA ILE A 79 -9.42 -3.33 -10.45
C ILE A 79 -10.07 -2.50 -11.55
N LEU A 80 -9.23 -1.70 -12.21
CA LEU A 80 -9.60 -0.76 -13.26
C LEU A 80 -8.90 -1.15 -14.56
N GLN A 81 -9.65 -1.28 -15.64
CA GLN A 81 -9.11 -1.38 -16.98
C GLN A 81 -8.90 0.02 -17.55
N ILE A 82 -7.66 0.33 -17.92
CA ILE A 82 -7.30 1.61 -18.53
C ILE A 82 -7.64 1.56 -20.02
N ILE A 83 -8.40 2.55 -20.47
CA ILE A 83 -8.88 2.68 -21.85
C ILE A 83 -8.07 3.76 -22.59
N ASN A 84 -7.88 4.93 -21.97
CA ASN A 84 -7.10 6.03 -22.54
C ASN A 84 -6.31 6.76 -21.44
N LYS A 85 -5.06 7.11 -21.74
CA LYS A 85 -4.10 7.83 -20.89
C LYS A 85 -3.49 9.07 -21.56
N GLU A 86 -4.08 9.55 -22.66
CA GLU A 86 -3.58 10.69 -23.43
C GLU A 86 -3.65 12.01 -22.65
N ASP A 87 -4.65 12.17 -21.79
CA ASP A 87 -4.76 13.32 -20.91
C ASP A 87 -3.86 13.14 -19.69
N HIS A 88 -3.03 14.14 -19.43
CA HIS A 88 -2.05 14.13 -18.34
C HIS A 88 -2.66 14.10 -16.94
N ASN A 89 -3.91 14.55 -16.78
CA ASN A 89 -4.59 14.67 -15.49
C ASN A 89 -5.73 13.66 -15.32
N TRP A 90 -6.39 13.28 -16.41
CA TRP A 90 -7.63 12.50 -16.37
C TRP A 90 -7.61 11.30 -17.30
N TRP A 91 -7.36 10.13 -16.74
CA TRP A 91 -7.42 8.88 -17.49
C TRP A 91 -8.85 8.40 -17.66
N GLN A 92 -9.10 7.69 -18.75
CA GLN A 92 -10.36 6.99 -18.97
C GLN A 92 -10.19 5.53 -18.57
N ALA A 93 -11.05 5.06 -17.69
CA ALA A 93 -11.03 3.68 -17.23
C ALA A 93 -12.45 3.13 -17.08
N ARG A 94 -12.55 1.83 -16.84
CA ARG A 94 -13.75 1.14 -16.38
C ARG A 94 -13.41 0.11 -15.31
N ARG A 95 -14.34 -0.22 -14.42
CA ARG A 95 -14.12 -1.28 -13.42
C ARG A 95 -14.29 -2.66 -14.08
N ASP A 96 -13.39 -3.60 -13.77
CA ASP A 96 -13.38 -4.97 -14.36
C ASP A 96 -14.74 -5.70 -14.15
N CYS A 97 -15.31 -5.58 -12.95
CA CYS A 97 -16.46 -6.41 -12.54
C CYS A 97 -17.85 -5.78 -12.78
N SER A 98 -17.97 -4.56 -13.32
CA SER A 98 -19.26 -3.85 -13.32
C SER A 98 -19.96 -3.73 -14.68
N GLY A 99 -19.34 -4.15 -15.79
CA GLY A 99 -19.93 -3.93 -17.13
C GLY A 99 -20.26 -2.44 -17.39
N GLY A 100 -19.68 -1.54 -16.61
CA GLY A 100 -20.00 -0.12 -16.60
C GLY A 100 -19.41 0.63 -17.78
N SER A 101 -20.00 1.79 -18.08
CA SER A 101 -19.42 2.73 -19.03
C SER A 101 -18.05 3.21 -18.57
N ALA A 102 -17.18 3.53 -19.54
CA ALA A 102 -15.95 4.23 -19.26
C ALA A 102 -16.24 5.58 -18.58
N GLY A 103 -15.32 6.00 -17.71
CA GLY A 103 -15.40 7.28 -17.03
C GLY A 103 -14.01 7.75 -16.58
N LEU A 104 -13.97 8.94 -16.01
CA LEU A 104 -12.75 9.62 -15.64
C LEU A 104 -12.25 9.14 -14.28
N ILE A 105 -10.94 8.91 -14.21
CA ILE A 105 -10.18 8.69 -12.98
C ILE A 105 -8.97 9.64 -12.99
N PRO A 106 -8.47 10.09 -11.83
CA PRO A 106 -7.26 10.89 -11.79
C PRO A 106 -6.08 10.09 -12.35
N SER A 107 -5.23 10.70 -13.15
CA SER A 107 -3.96 10.12 -13.57
C SER A 107 -3.03 9.89 -12.37
N PRO A 108 -2.00 9.04 -12.49
CA PRO A 108 -0.93 8.96 -11.52
C PRO A 108 -0.40 10.35 -11.19
N GLU A 109 -0.01 11.15 -12.19
CA GLU A 109 0.58 12.48 -12.04
C GLU A 109 -0.30 13.43 -11.23
N LEU A 110 -1.62 13.45 -11.50
CA LEU A 110 -2.57 14.26 -10.73
C LEU A 110 -2.67 13.78 -9.28
N GLN A 111 -2.65 12.48 -9.06
CA GLN A 111 -2.68 11.90 -7.71
C GLN A 111 -1.39 12.17 -6.93
N GLU A 112 -0.22 12.12 -7.58
CA GLU A 112 1.06 12.48 -6.96
C GLU A 112 1.03 13.95 -6.50
N TRP A 113 0.55 14.83 -7.38
CA TRP A 113 0.41 16.25 -7.08
C TRP A 113 -0.52 16.48 -5.88
N ARG A 114 -1.66 15.79 -5.79
CA ARG A 114 -2.58 15.86 -4.64
C ARG A 114 -1.90 15.43 -3.34
N ALA A 115 -1.21 14.30 -3.36
CA ALA A 115 -0.49 13.79 -2.20
C ALA A 115 0.58 14.77 -1.70
N ALA A 116 1.33 15.39 -2.63
CA ALA A 116 2.33 16.41 -2.32
C ALA A 116 1.70 17.66 -1.71
N CYS A 117 0.61 18.18 -2.28
CA CYS A 117 -0.11 19.35 -1.75
C CYS A 117 -0.64 19.10 -0.34
N SER A 118 -1.29 17.95 -0.10
CA SER A 118 -1.80 17.60 1.23
C SER A 118 -0.69 17.44 2.27
N ALA A 119 0.48 16.94 1.90
CA ALA A 119 1.64 16.82 2.80
C ALA A 119 2.16 18.20 3.24
N VAL A 120 2.22 19.16 2.32
CA VAL A 120 2.62 20.55 2.61
C VAL A 120 1.63 21.20 3.58
N GLU A 121 0.33 21.06 3.36
CA GLU A 121 -0.70 21.63 4.24
C GLU A 121 -0.63 21.06 5.67
N LYS A 122 -0.47 19.74 5.81
CA LYS A 122 -0.27 19.10 7.12
C LYS A 122 0.94 19.65 7.86
N SER A 123 2.06 19.84 7.16
CA SER A 123 3.29 20.39 7.76
C SER A 123 3.11 21.83 8.26
N LYS A 124 2.33 22.66 7.55
CA LYS A 124 2.01 24.03 7.97
C LYS A 124 1.15 24.04 9.23
N HIS A 125 0.10 23.21 9.28
CA HIS A 125 -0.76 23.09 10.46
C HIS A 125 -0.01 22.57 11.69
N GLU A 126 0.96 21.67 11.52
CA GLU A 126 1.81 21.19 12.62
C GLU A 126 2.78 22.27 13.12
N GLN A 127 3.31 23.10 12.21
CA GLN A 127 4.17 24.23 12.55
C GLN A 127 3.41 25.31 13.34
N GLU A 128 2.16 25.59 12.97
CA GLU A 128 1.30 26.57 13.64
C GLU A 128 0.80 26.08 15.00
N ARG A 129 0.57 24.77 15.18
CA ARG A 129 0.23 24.17 16.48
C ARG A 129 1.43 24.08 17.44
N GLY A 130 2.66 24.23 16.95
CA GLY A 130 3.89 24.25 17.75
C GLY A 130 4.26 25.60 18.35
N THR A 131 3.63 26.70 17.92
CA THR A 131 3.85 28.05 18.45
C THR A 131 2.78 28.41 19.49
N GLY A 132 2.99 27.98 20.73
CA GLY A 132 2.28 28.55 21.88
C GLY A 132 2.71 30.01 22.12
N PRO A 133 1.83 30.88 22.66
CA PRO A 133 2.15 32.29 22.87
C PRO A 133 3.06 32.44 24.10
N GLY A 134 4.35 32.64 23.88
CA GLY A 134 5.30 32.85 24.96
C GLY A 134 6.67 33.26 24.46
N CYS A 135 6.94 34.57 24.57
CA CYS A 135 8.22 35.28 24.58
C CYS A 135 8.45 36.20 23.37
N THR A 136 7.90 37.41 23.52
CA THR A 136 8.34 38.61 22.81
C THR A 136 9.73 39.01 23.29
N SER A 137 10.72 38.97 22.39
CA SER A 137 11.90 39.82 22.50
C SER A 137 12.28 40.29 21.10
N HIS A 138 12.09 41.58 20.91
CA HIS A 138 12.56 42.42 19.81
C HIS A 138 13.95 42.04 19.28
N THR A 139 14.12 42.08 17.97
CA THR A 139 15.21 42.84 17.31
C THR A 139 14.85 43.10 15.85
N ASP A 140 15.25 44.28 15.39
CA ASP A 140 14.82 44.98 14.19
C ASP A 140 15.38 44.43 12.86
N GLY A 141 14.54 44.55 11.82
CA GLY A 141 14.86 44.97 10.44
C GLY A 141 16.00 44.31 9.64
N CYS A 142 15.66 43.62 8.56
CA CYS A 142 16.37 43.67 7.26
C CYS A 142 15.58 42.94 6.16
N ASP A 143 15.52 43.58 5.00
CA ASP A 143 14.77 43.24 3.80
C ASP A 143 15.54 42.27 2.87
N SER A 144 14.79 41.65 1.94
CA SER A 144 15.26 40.98 0.70
C SER A 144 15.84 39.56 0.76
N SER A 145 14.96 38.62 0.40
CA SER A 145 15.16 37.51 -0.55
C SER A 145 16.60 37.07 -0.86
N THR A 146 17.05 35.98 -0.25
CA THR A 146 17.89 34.97 -0.89
C THR A 146 17.79 33.64 -0.14
N VAL A 147 17.76 32.58 -0.94
CA VAL A 147 17.75 31.17 -0.55
C VAL A 147 19.07 30.83 0.15
N ASN A 148 19.07 30.24 1.35
CA ASN A 148 19.80 29.00 1.61
C ASN A 148 19.52 28.35 2.97
N CYS A 149 19.59 27.02 2.96
CA CYS A 149 19.58 26.11 4.09
C CYS A 149 20.86 26.20 4.94
N SER A 150 20.74 26.01 6.26
CA SER A 150 21.73 25.41 7.19
C SER A 150 21.04 25.29 8.57
N ILE A 151 20.56 24.11 8.98
CA ILE A 151 21.30 23.10 9.76
C ILE A 151 21.92 23.71 11.04
N PHE A 152 21.24 23.58 12.18
CA PHE A 152 21.68 22.88 13.40
C PHE A 152 20.80 23.27 14.60
N GLY A 153 20.40 22.27 15.40
CA GLY A 153 19.64 22.50 16.64
C GLY A 153 18.60 21.46 17.03
N ARG A 154 18.51 20.29 16.37
CA ARG A 154 17.67 19.19 16.86
C ARG A 154 18.49 18.27 17.78
N LYS A 155 18.20 18.27 19.08
CA LYS A 155 18.47 17.11 19.94
C LYS A 155 17.59 15.95 19.44
N LYS A 156 18.12 15.20 18.48
CA LYS A 156 17.51 14.01 17.91
C LYS A 156 17.64 12.88 18.93
N LYS A 157 16.52 12.39 19.46
CA LYS A 157 16.46 11.11 20.18
C LYS A 157 16.87 10.04 19.16
N GLN A 158 18.08 9.48 19.32
CA GLN A 158 18.62 8.44 18.45
C GLN A 158 17.81 7.15 18.61
N TYR A 159 16.96 6.87 17.62
CA TYR A 159 16.71 5.50 17.16
C TYR A 159 17.46 5.41 15.84
N LYS A 160 18.75 5.09 15.90
CA LYS A 160 19.62 4.98 14.73
C LYS A 160 19.79 3.50 14.38
N ASP A 161 19.69 3.22 13.09
CA ASP A 161 20.16 2.02 12.38
C ASP A 161 19.23 0.80 12.37
N LYS A 162 18.02 0.95 11.79
CA LYS A 162 17.15 -0.20 11.46
C LYS A 162 17.00 -0.56 9.97
N TYR A 163 17.39 0.28 9.00
CA TYR A 163 17.11 -0.03 7.58
C TYR A 163 18.13 0.53 6.57
N LEU A 164 18.28 -0.17 5.45
CA LEU A 164 19.29 0.01 4.39
C LEU A 164 18.86 1.01 3.31
N ALA A 165 19.83 1.80 2.85
CA ALA A 165 19.65 2.91 1.90
C ALA A 165 19.56 2.49 0.40
N LYS A 166 19.76 1.21 0.06
CA LYS A 166 19.95 0.77 -1.35
C LYS A 166 18.65 0.58 -2.14
N HIS A 167 17.49 0.46 -1.49
CA HIS A 167 16.21 0.30 -2.20
C HIS A 167 15.52 1.63 -2.53
N ASN A 168 16.20 2.79 -2.42
CA ASN A 168 15.55 4.11 -2.46
C ASN A 168 14.61 4.33 -3.66
N ALA A 169 14.96 3.81 -4.85
CA ALA A 169 14.09 3.93 -6.03
C ALA A 169 12.80 3.09 -5.96
N VAL A 170 12.82 1.93 -5.27
CA VAL A 170 11.63 1.10 -4.99
C VAL A 170 10.87 1.67 -3.78
N PHE A 171 11.60 2.27 -2.83
CA PHE A 171 11.02 2.99 -1.69
C PHE A 171 10.18 4.19 -2.16
N ASP A 172 10.70 5.01 -3.08
CA ASP A 172 10.00 6.19 -3.60
C ASP A 172 8.69 5.82 -4.33
N GLN A 173 8.65 4.65 -4.98
CA GLN A 173 7.44 4.13 -5.64
C GLN A 173 6.42 3.52 -4.67
N LEU A 174 6.86 2.90 -3.57
CA LEU A 174 5.95 2.34 -2.55
C LEU A 174 5.30 3.41 -1.68
N ASP A 175 5.95 4.58 -1.53
CA ASP A 175 5.38 5.72 -0.82
C ASP A 175 4.41 6.53 -1.72
N LEU A 176 4.41 6.27 -3.05
CA LEU A 176 3.53 6.91 -4.03
C LEU A 176 2.27 6.06 -4.29
N VAL A 177 1.25 6.35 -3.49
CA VAL A 177 -0.03 5.64 -3.48
C VAL A 177 -0.92 6.10 -4.64
N THR A 178 -0.68 5.54 -5.84
CA THR A 178 -1.47 5.79 -7.05
C THR A 178 -2.17 4.50 -7.53
N TYR A 179 -1.57 3.81 -8.49
CA TYR A 179 -2.09 2.59 -9.09
C TYR A 179 -0.96 1.56 -9.25
N GLU A 180 -1.28 0.28 -9.07
CA GLU A 180 -0.34 -0.81 -9.31
C GLU A 180 -0.80 -1.59 -10.55
N GLU A 181 0.04 -1.70 -11.58
CA GLU A 181 -0.30 -2.47 -12.76
C GLU A 181 -0.39 -3.97 -12.42
N VAL A 182 -1.48 -4.62 -12.85
CA VAL A 182 -1.79 -6.00 -12.49
C VAL A 182 -2.18 -6.84 -13.69
N VAL A 183 -1.98 -8.15 -13.57
CA VAL A 183 -2.43 -9.14 -14.53
C VAL A 183 -3.18 -10.25 -13.81
N LYS A 184 -4.23 -10.77 -14.46
CA LYS A 184 -5.03 -11.87 -13.95
C LYS A 184 -4.41 -13.20 -14.37
N LEU A 185 -3.98 -14.00 -13.41
CA LEU A 185 -3.52 -15.37 -13.64
C LEU A 185 -4.56 -16.37 -13.14
N PRO A 186 -4.79 -17.49 -13.85
CA PRO A 186 -5.74 -18.52 -13.41
C PRO A 186 -5.32 -19.17 -12.10
N THR A 187 -4.01 -19.31 -11.88
CA THR A 187 -3.41 -19.84 -10.66
C THR A 187 -2.10 -19.11 -10.39
N PHE A 188 -1.85 -18.71 -9.14
CA PHE A 188 -0.58 -18.14 -8.73
C PHE A 188 -0.22 -18.61 -7.30
N PRO A 189 0.91 -19.28 -7.08
CA PRO A 189 1.26 -19.79 -5.76
C PRO A 189 1.70 -18.65 -4.84
N ARG A 190 1.01 -18.46 -3.72
CA ARG A 190 1.49 -17.59 -2.63
C ARG A 190 2.41 -18.41 -1.74
N ARG A 191 3.66 -17.98 -1.61
CA ARG A 191 4.69 -18.73 -0.87
C ARG A 191 4.89 -18.24 0.55
N THR A 192 4.49 -17.01 0.82
CA THR A 192 4.59 -16.40 2.15
C THR A 192 3.22 -15.88 2.59
N LEU A 193 2.82 -16.17 3.82
CA LEU A 193 1.69 -15.56 4.50
C LEU A 193 2.22 -14.52 5.49
N VAL A 194 1.87 -13.25 5.29
CA VAL A 194 2.31 -12.16 6.16
C VAL A 194 1.14 -11.71 7.04
N LEU A 195 1.31 -11.78 8.35
CA LEU A 195 0.36 -11.32 9.35
C LEU A 195 0.81 -9.96 9.90
N LEU A 196 0.13 -8.90 9.47
CA LEU A 196 0.30 -7.54 9.99
C LEU A 196 -0.79 -7.22 11.01
N GLY A 197 -0.54 -6.25 11.88
CA GLY A 197 -1.48 -5.87 12.94
C GLY A 197 -0.76 -5.29 14.15
N ALA A 198 -1.52 -4.60 15.01
CA ALA A 198 -0.97 -3.98 16.22
C ALA A 198 -0.26 -4.99 17.13
N HIS A 199 0.67 -4.51 17.95
CA HIS A 199 1.23 -5.34 19.00
C HIS A 199 0.13 -5.83 19.96
N GLY A 200 0.14 -7.11 20.30
CA GLY A 200 -0.86 -7.71 21.20
C GLY A 200 -2.17 -8.18 20.54
N VAL A 201 -2.39 -7.92 19.23
CA VAL A 201 -3.63 -8.32 18.54
C VAL A 201 -3.77 -9.84 18.28
N GLY A 202 -2.84 -10.66 18.75
CA GLY A 202 -2.92 -12.13 18.65
C GLY A 202 -2.18 -12.79 17.48
N ARG A 203 -1.42 -12.02 16.67
CA ARG A 203 -0.66 -12.54 15.48
C ARG A 203 0.18 -13.77 15.79
N ARG A 204 0.95 -13.74 16.89
CA ARG A 204 1.81 -14.85 17.32
C ARG A 204 1.00 -16.12 17.62
N HIS A 205 -0.16 -15.98 18.26
CA HIS A 205 -1.00 -17.11 18.60
C HIS A 205 -1.62 -17.71 17.33
N ILE A 206 -2.20 -16.88 16.45
CA ILE A 206 -2.75 -17.31 15.15
C ILE A 206 -1.70 -18.09 14.34
N LYS A 207 -0.49 -17.53 14.21
CA LYS A 207 0.65 -18.18 13.55
C LYS A 207 0.95 -19.56 14.12
N ASN A 208 1.16 -19.62 15.44
CA ASN A 208 1.55 -20.87 16.10
C ASN A 208 0.48 -21.93 15.96
N THR A 209 -0.80 -21.56 16.06
CA THR A 209 -1.93 -22.48 15.90
C THR A 209 -2.02 -23.01 14.48
N LEU A 210 -1.83 -22.17 13.45
CA LEU A 210 -1.79 -22.61 12.05
C LEU A 210 -0.66 -23.61 11.78
N ILE A 211 0.55 -23.35 12.29
CA ILE A 211 1.70 -24.24 12.13
C ILE A 211 1.47 -25.57 12.86
N ALA A 212 0.93 -25.52 14.07
CA ALA A 212 0.63 -26.74 14.84
C ALA A 212 -0.45 -27.60 14.17
N LYS A 213 -1.45 -26.97 13.55
CA LYS A 213 -2.55 -27.66 12.86
C LYS A 213 -2.13 -28.25 11.51
N HIS A 214 -1.23 -27.59 10.78
CA HIS A 214 -0.75 -28.03 9.46
C HIS A 214 0.79 -27.95 9.33
N PRO A 215 1.55 -28.79 10.06
CA PRO A 215 3.02 -28.70 10.12
C PRO A 215 3.72 -29.00 8.78
N ASP A 216 3.06 -29.75 7.91
CA ASP A 216 3.55 -30.08 6.56
C ASP A 216 3.27 -28.97 5.54
N GLN A 217 2.43 -28.00 5.87
CA GLN A 217 2.06 -26.90 4.96
C GLN A 217 2.70 -25.58 5.37
N TYR A 218 2.85 -25.32 6.67
CA TYR A 218 3.31 -24.04 7.19
C TYR A 218 4.57 -24.19 8.04
N ALA A 219 5.44 -23.18 7.95
CA ALA A 219 6.58 -23.05 8.85
C ALA A 219 6.85 -21.58 9.18
N TYR A 220 7.45 -21.36 10.35
CA TYR A 220 7.97 -20.05 10.74
C TYR A 220 9.48 -20.04 10.51
N PRO A 221 10.06 -19.00 9.88
CA PRO A 221 11.49 -18.91 9.71
C PRO A 221 12.16 -18.70 11.06
N ILE A 222 13.05 -19.63 11.41
CA ILE A 222 13.85 -19.60 12.63
C ILE A 222 14.74 -18.33 12.60
N PRO A 223 14.59 -17.42 13.57
CA PRO A 223 15.38 -16.21 13.64
C PRO A 223 16.82 -16.49 14.05
N HIS A 224 17.70 -15.55 13.77
CA HIS A 224 19.09 -15.56 14.20
C HIS A 224 19.27 -14.65 15.41
N THR A 225 20.22 -14.97 16.28
CA THR A 225 20.59 -14.13 17.41
C THR A 225 22.07 -14.15 17.70
N THR A 226 22.59 -13.02 18.20
CA THR A 226 23.96 -12.92 18.73
C THR A 226 24.05 -13.28 20.22
N ARG A 227 22.91 -13.52 20.87
CA ARG A 227 22.88 -14.01 22.26
C ARG A 227 23.52 -15.40 22.32
N PRO A 228 24.35 -15.73 23.32
CA PRO A 228 24.83 -17.09 23.48
C PRO A 228 23.68 -18.08 23.77
N PRO A 229 23.77 -19.32 23.28
CA PRO A 229 22.79 -20.36 23.58
C PRO A 229 22.77 -20.69 25.08
N ARG A 230 21.58 -20.91 25.64
CA ARG A 230 21.41 -21.50 26.98
C ARG A 230 21.71 -23.00 26.95
N PRO A 231 21.96 -23.64 28.11
CA PRO A 231 22.30 -25.06 28.17
C PRO A 231 21.27 -26.01 27.56
N ASP A 232 20.00 -25.61 27.53
CA ASP A 232 18.85 -26.34 26.98
C ASP A 232 18.48 -25.92 25.55
N GLU A 233 19.21 -24.98 24.94
CA GLU A 233 18.95 -24.48 23.61
C GLU A 233 19.84 -25.14 22.56
N GLU A 234 19.22 -25.60 21.48
CA GLU A 234 19.90 -26.20 20.32
C GLU A 234 19.91 -25.22 19.15
N ASN A 235 21.06 -25.12 18.48
CA ASN A 235 21.19 -24.30 17.28
C ASN A 235 20.32 -24.83 16.14
N GLY A 236 19.54 -23.94 15.51
CA GLY A 236 18.63 -24.30 14.42
C GLY A 236 17.30 -24.90 14.86
N ARG A 237 16.96 -24.78 16.16
CA ARG A 237 15.64 -25.17 16.68
C ARG A 237 14.74 -23.95 16.93
N ASN A 238 15.10 -23.13 17.92
CA ASN A 238 14.39 -21.88 18.23
C ASN A 238 15.12 -20.65 17.67
N TYR A 239 16.44 -20.73 17.62
CA TYR A 239 17.32 -19.69 17.07
C TYR A 239 18.49 -20.32 16.33
N TYR A 240 18.99 -19.61 15.33
CA TYR A 240 20.36 -19.76 14.86
C TYR A 240 21.27 -18.82 15.65
N PHE A 241 22.20 -19.38 16.40
CA PHE A 241 23.16 -18.64 17.20
C PHE A 241 24.37 -18.30 16.33
N VAL A 242 24.58 -17.00 16.11
CA VAL A 242 25.64 -16.48 15.24
C VAL A 242 26.49 -15.46 16.00
N SER A 243 27.70 -15.19 15.50
CA SER A 243 28.53 -14.14 16.09
C SER A 243 27.99 -12.74 15.74
N HIS A 244 28.36 -11.74 16.55
CA HIS A 244 28.03 -10.34 16.25
C HIS A 244 28.61 -9.89 14.91
N ASP A 245 29.88 -10.23 14.63
CA ASP A 245 30.56 -9.86 13.39
C ASP A 245 29.93 -10.50 12.14
N GLU A 246 29.52 -11.76 12.24
CA GLU A 246 28.77 -12.45 11.18
C GLU A 246 27.44 -11.73 10.91
N MET A 247 26.64 -11.49 11.95
CA MET A 247 25.35 -10.81 11.79
C MET A 247 25.51 -9.40 11.20
N MET A 248 26.53 -8.64 11.62
CA MET A 248 26.79 -7.30 11.07
C MET A 248 27.24 -7.34 9.61
N THR A 249 28.03 -8.35 9.22
CA THR A 249 28.44 -8.57 7.82
C THR A 249 27.23 -8.83 6.93
N ASP A 250 26.36 -9.74 7.36
CA ASP A 250 25.15 -10.13 6.64
C ASP A 250 24.13 -8.98 6.57
N ILE A 251 24.01 -8.18 7.64
CA ILE A 251 23.19 -6.95 7.63
C ILE A 251 23.72 -5.97 6.58
N ALA A 252 25.05 -5.73 6.53
CA ALA A 252 25.65 -4.88 5.51
C ALA A 252 25.45 -5.43 4.09
N ALA A 253 25.35 -6.75 3.95
CA ALA A 253 25.05 -7.44 2.70
C ALA A 253 23.54 -7.44 2.33
N ASN A 254 22.64 -6.89 3.17
CA ASN A 254 21.19 -6.87 2.98
C ASN A 254 20.54 -8.27 3.04
N GLU A 255 21.07 -9.17 3.87
CA GLU A 255 20.58 -10.55 3.96
C GLU A 255 19.49 -10.76 5.03
N TYR A 256 19.21 -9.73 5.83
CA TYR A 256 18.16 -9.74 6.84
C TYR A 256 16.91 -9.03 6.35
N LEU A 257 15.75 -9.67 6.56
CA LEU A 257 14.45 -9.07 6.34
C LEU A 257 14.19 -7.95 7.36
N GLU A 258 14.41 -8.27 8.63
CA GLU A 258 14.28 -7.37 9.76
C GLU A 258 15.30 -7.77 10.83
N TYR A 259 15.75 -6.79 11.60
CA TYR A 259 16.64 -7.00 12.73
C TYR A 259 16.42 -5.93 13.80
N GLY A 260 16.82 -6.25 15.03
CA GLY A 260 16.71 -5.36 16.17
C GLY A 260 17.54 -5.82 17.35
N THR A 261 17.70 -4.94 18.33
CA THR A 261 18.44 -5.20 19.56
C THR A 261 17.50 -5.39 20.73
N HIS A 262 17.75 -6.39 21.56
CA HIS A 262 17.05 -6.64 22.81
C HIS A 262 18.03 -7.21 23.84
N GLU A 263 18.07 -6.62 25.04
CA GLU A 263 18.98 -7.03 26.12
C GLU A 263 20.44 -7.18 25.65
N ASP A 264 20.97 -6.15 24.95
CA ASP A 264 22.32 -6.10 24.39
C ASP A 264 22.68 -7.17 23.34
N ALA A 265 21.73 -8.04 22.98
CA ALA A 265 21.86 -8.98 21.88
C ALA A 265 21.07 -8.51 20.65
N MET A 266 21.54 -8.89 19.47
CA MET A 266 20.82 -8.68 18.22
C MET A 266 19.99 -9.90 17.87
N TYR A 267 18.85 -9.65 17.24
CA TYR A 267 17.93 -10.65 16.72
C TYR A 267 17.52 -10.24 15.32
N GLY A 268 17.33 -11.21 14.42
CA GLY A 268 16.82 -10.89 13.09
C GLY A 268 16.40 -12.11 12.29
N THR A 269 15.59 -11.89 11.27
CA THR A 269 15.13 -12.95 10.37
C THR A 269 15.90 -12.86 9.06
N LYS A 270 16.81 -13.81 8.79
CA LYS A 270 17.52 -13.88 7.50
C LYS A 270 16.56 -14.27 6.38
N LEU A 271 16.72 -13.67 5.20
CA LEU A 271 15.96 -13.99 3.99
C LEU A 271 16.16 -15.45 3.58
N GLU A 272 17.37 -15.98 3.79
CA GLU A 272 17.68 -17.38 3.47
C GLU A 272 16.83 -18.38 4.25
N THR A 273 16.48 -18.09 5.50
CA THR A 273 15.59 -18.99 6.27
C THR A 273 14.20 -19.07 5.65
N ILE A 274 13.71 -17.98 5.07
CA ILE A 274 12.44 -17.94 4.35
C ILE A 274 12.53 -18.76 3.07
N ARG A 275 13.63 -18.60 2.31
CA ARG A 275 13.89 -19.37 1.09
C ARG A 275 13.93 -20.87 1.34
N LYS A 276 14.55 -21.32 2.43
CA LYS A 276 14.58 -22.75 2.81
C LYS A 276 13.18 -23.32 2.97
N ILE A 277 12.28 -22.61 3.66
CA ILE A 277 10.87 -23.02 3.79
C ILE A 277 10.21 -23.17 2.42
N HIS A 278 10.44 -22.21 1.51
CA HIS A 278 9.90 -22.27 0.15
C HIS A 278 10.47 -23.44 -0.67
N GLN A 279 11.75 -23.79 -0.47
CA GLN A 279 12.40 -24.94 -1.12
C GLN A 279 11.83 -26.27 -0.64
N GLU A 280 11.41 -26.36 0.62
CA GLU A 280 10.71 -27.51 1.19
C GLU A 280 9.25 -27.63 0.73
N GLY A 281 8.76 -26.71 -0.11
CA GLY A 281 7.40 -26.71 -0.63
C GLY A 281 6.35 -26.22 0.37
N ARG A 282 6.77 -25.60 1.48
CA ARG A 282 5.90 -25.05 2.52
C ARG A 282 5.70 -23.55 2.36
N VAL A 283 4.62 -23.04 2.94
CA VAL A 283 4.32 -21.61 3.03
C VAL A 283 4.95 -21.04 4.29
N ALA A 284 5.80 -20.01 4.14
CA ALA A 284 6.37 -19.30 5.27
C ALA A 284 5.33 -18.38 5.91
N ILE A 285 5.03 -18.54 7.20
CA ILE A 285 4.18 -17.60 7.95
C ILE A 285 5.06 -16.59 8.68
N LEU A 286 4.80 -15.30 8.51
CA LEU A 286 5.57 -14.19 9.07
C LEU A 286 4.67 -13.24 9.87
N ASP A 287 4.99 -12.96 11.12
CA ASP A 287 4.34 -11.95 11.97
C ASP A 287 5.24 -10.70 12.14
N VAL A 288 5.64 -10.12 11.02
CA VAL A 288 6.61 -9.00 10.88
C VAL A 288 5.95 -7.62 10.96
N GLU A 289 6.76 -6.55 10.97
CA GLU A 289 6.29 -5.17 10.81
C GLU A 289 6.01 -4.81 9.33
N PRO A 290 5.14 -3.83 9.01
CA PRO A 290 4.81 -3.47 7.62
C PRO A 290 6.01 -3.12 6.73
N GLN A 291 7.09 -2.61 7.33
CA GLN A 291 8.33 -2.25 6.63
C GLN A 291 8.97 -3.46 5.94
N ALA A 292 8.77 -4.67 6.46
CA ALA A 292 9.24 -5.91 5.84
C ALA A 292 8.62 -6.14 4.45
N LEU A 293 7.42 -5.60 4.17
CA LEU A 293 6.78 -5.71 2.87
C LEU A 293 7.60 -5.08 1.74
N LYS A 294 8.48 -4.13 2.05
CA LYS A 294 9.35 -3.49 1.05
C LYS A 294 10.35 -4.47 0.43
N VAL A 295 10.70 -5.53 1.18
CA VAL A 295 11.54 -6.64 0.70
C VAL A 295 10.69 -7.82 0.23
N LEU A 296 9.59 -8.11 0.94
CA LEU A 296 8.76 -9.28 0.65
C LEU A 296 7.87 -9.13 -0.58
N ARG A 297 7.44 -7.92 -0.99
CA ARG A 297 6.51 -7.73 -2.12
C ARG A 297 7.17 -7.93 -3.49
N THR A 298 7.78 -9.08 -3.69
CA THR A 298 8.41 -9.50 -4.95
C THR A 298 7.87 -10.86 -5.36
N ARG A 299 8.12 -11.27 -6.61
CA ARG A 299 7.79 -12.61 -7.11
C ARG A 299 8.40 -13.72 -6.25
N GLU A 300 9.61 -13.50 -5.75
CA GLU A 300 10.39 -14.50 -5.01
C GLU A 300 9.65 -14.98 -3.76
N PHE A 301 9.09 -14.04 -2.99
CA PHE A 301 8.35 -14.35 -1.76
C PHE A 301 6.84 -14.45 -1.99
N ALA A 302 6.30 -13.78 -3.01
CA ALA A 302 4.90 -13.82 -3.40
C ALA A 302 3.94 -13.76 -2.19
N PRO A 303 4.02 -12.71 -1.35
CA PRO A 303 3.35 -12.67 -0.07
C PRO A 303 1.84 -12.54 -0.25
N TYR A 304 1.07 -13.20 0.60
CA TYR A 304 -0.34 -12.91 0.85
C TYR A 304 -0.42 -12.13 2.18
N VAL A 305 -0.77 -10.86 2.11
CA VAL A 305 -0.70 -9.92 3.22
C VAL A 305 -2.06 -9.83 3.89
N VAL A 306 -2.14 -10.33 5.11
CA VAL A 306 -3.35 -10.31 5.93
C VAL A 306 -3.16 -9.37 7.11
N PHE A 307 -4.02 -8.37 7.19
CA PHE A 307 -4.07 -7.45 8.32
C PHE A 307 -5.07 -7.96 9.36
N ILE A 308 -4.57 -8.19 10.57
CA ILE A 308 -5.35 -8.56 11.74
C ILE A 308 -5.66 -7.27 12.49
N ALA A 309 -6.88 -6.77 12.28
CA ALA A 309 -7.37 -5.57 12.92
C ALA A 309 -7.78 -5.83 14.37
N ALA A 310 -7.54 -4.84 15.22
CA ALA A 310 -8.06 -4.82 16.58
C ALA A 310 -9.59 -4.99 16.61
N PRO A 311 -10.14 -5.70 17.61
CA PRO A 311 -11.57 -5.73 17.83
C PRO A 311 -12.09 -4.32 18.14
N LEU A 312 -13.36 -4.09 17.83
CA LEU A 312 -14.02 -2.83 18.20
C LEU A 312 -14.20 -2.81 19.73
N LEU A 313 -13.80 -1.71 20.35
CA LEU A 313 -13.94 -1.48 21.79
C LEU A 313 -15.40 -1.17 22.14
N HIS A 314 -16.30 -2.15 21.99
CA HIS A 314 -17.67 -2.01 22.46
C HIS A 314 -17.81 -2.73 23.81
N ASN A 315 -18.04 -1.96 24.87
CA ASN A 315 -18.33 -2.45 26.22
C ASN A 315 -17.23 -3.26 26.93
N MET A 316 -15.97 -3.20 26.47
CA MET A 316 -14.84 -3.80 27.19
C MET A 316 -14.26 -2.81 28.19
N ALA A 317 -14.09 -3.24 29.44
CA ALA A 317 -13.46 -2.44 30.47
C ALA A 317 -11.94 -2.34 30.22
N ASP A 318 -11.48 -1.16 29.83
CA ASP A 318 -10.07 -0.85 29.63
C ASP A 318 -9.48 -0.23 30.91
N TYR A 319 -9.06 -1.09 31.84
CA TYR A 319 -8.59 -0.64 33.16
C TYR A 319 -7.21 0.03 33.10
N ASP A 320 -6.37 -0.29 32.11
CA ASP A 320 -4.98 0.16 32.00
C ASP A 320 -4.66 0.96 30.72
N GLY A 321 -5.65 1.17 29.85
CA GLY A 321 -5.50 1.88 28.58
C GLY A 321 -4.84 1.02 27.49
N SER A 322 -4.64 -0.28 27.71
CA SER A 322 -3.98 -1.17 26.76
C SER A 322 -4.85 -1.43 25.53
N LEU A 323 -6.17 -1.55 25.72
CA LEU A 323 -7.11 -1.80 24.63
C LEU A 323 -7.25 -0.58 23.73
N GLU A 324 -7.30 0.63 24.29
CA GLU A 324 -7.29 1.88 23.53
C GLU A 324 -6.00 2.04 22.71
N ARG A 325 -4.82 1.75 23.29
CA ARG A 325 -3.54 1.79 22.57
C ARG A 325 -3.51 0.80 21.42
N LEU A 326 -3.99 -0.42 21.63
CA LEU A 326 -4.06 -1.46 20.61
C LEU A 326 -4.99 -1.06 19.46
N ALA A 327 -6.17 -0.52 19.77
CA ALA A 327 -7.12 -0.04 18.75
C ALA A 327 -6.53 1.12 17.95
N LYS A 328 -5.93 2.11 18.63
CA LYS A 328 -5.27 3.25 17.98
C LYS A 328 -4.10 2.82 17.09
N GLU A 329 -3.24 1.93 17.56
CA GLU A 329 -2.13 1.39 16.76
C GLU A 329 -2.66 0.64 15.53
N SER A 330 -3.71 -0.18 15.69
CA SER A 330 -4.36 -0.88 14.59
C SER A 330 -4.90 0.09 13.54
N ASP A 331 -5.58 1.17 13.95
CA ASP A 331 -6.09 2.17 13.02
C ASP A 331 -4.98 2.93 12.30
N LEU A 332 -3.90 3.30 12.99
CA LEU A 332 -2.74 3.95 12.37
C LEU A 332 -2.09 3.05 11.32
N LEU A 333 -1.92 1.76 11.62
CA LEU A 333 -1.39 0.78 10.67
C LEU A 333 -2.29 0.62 9.45
N ARG A 334 -3.60 0.55 9.66
CA ARG A 334 -4.60 0.43 8.58
C ARG A 334 -4.61 1.67 7.68
N GLN A 335 -4.52 2.88 8.26
CA GLN A 335 -4.46 4.12 7.49
C GLN A 335 -3.17 4.22 6.67
N ALA A 336 -2.03 3.85 7.26
CA ALA A 336 -0.73 3.98 6.60
C ALA A 336 -0.49 2.91 5.54
N TYR A 337 -0.93 1.66 5.76
CA TYR A 337 -0.54 0.51 4.95
C TYR A 337 -1.72 -0.26 4.35
N GLY A 338 -2.97 0.22 4.52
CA GLY A 338 -4.19 -0.45 4.08
C GLY A 338 -4.18 -0.90 2.61
N HIS A 339 -3.51 -0.13 1.76
CA HIS A 339 -3.35 -0.39 0.33
C HIS A 339 -2.49 -1.61 0.00
N LEU A 340 -1.64 -2.05 0.94
CA LEU A 340 -0.79 -3.23 0.77
C LEU A 340 -1.46 -4.54 1.20
N PHE A 341 -2.64 -4.47 1.84
CA PHE A 341 -3.31 -5.65 2.39
C PHE A 341 -4.12 -6.37 1.30
N ASP A 342 -3.95 -7.69 1.21
CA ASP A 342 -4.83 -8.54 0.39
C ASP A 342 -6.14 -8.87 1.14
N LEU A 343 -6.12 -8.86 2.47
CA LEU A 343 -7.26 -9.17 3.34
C LEU A 343 -7.16 -8.44 4.67
N THR A 344 -8.29 -7.98 5.20
CA THR A 344 -8.41 -7.50 6.59
C THR A 344 -9.39 -8.38 7.35
N ILE A 345 -8.98 -8.86 8.54
CA ILE A 345 -9.82 -9.63 9.46
C ILE A 345 -9.82 -8.92 10.81
N VAL A 346 -11.00 -8.65 11.36
CA VAL A 346 -11.14 -8.13 12.73
C VAL A 346 -11.07 -9.30 13.70
N ASN A 347 -10.08 -9.30 14.59
CA ASN A 347 -9.87 -10.41 15.54
C ASN A 347 -10.76 -10.24 16.78
N ASN A 348 -12.03 -10.61 16.65
CA ASN A 348 -12.96 -10.69 17.79
C ASN A 348 -12.85 -12.03 18.52
N ASP A 349 -12.68 -13.12 17.77
CA ASP A 349 -12.44 -14.47 18.25
C ASP A 349 -11.31 -15.11 17.44
N ILE A 350 -10.41 -15.81 18.13
CA ILE A 350 -9.20 -16.31 17.51
C ILE A 350 -9.45 -17.56 16.66
N GLU A 351 -10.41 -18.40 17.03
CA GLU A 351 -10.77 -19.61 16.29
C GLU A 351 -11.51 -19.23 15.01
N GLU A 352 -12.44 -18.27 15.09
CA GLU A 352 -13.11 -17.70 13.91
C GLU A 352 -12.11 -17.04 12.96
N THR A 353 -11.14 -16.29 13.50
CA THR A 353 -10.07 -15.65 12.73
C THR A 353 -9.21 -16.68 12.00
N ILE A 354 -8.80 -17.75 12.67
CA ILE A 354 -8.04 -18.85 12.07
C ILE A 354 -8.87 -19.51 10.96
N GLY A 355 -10.14 -19.82 11.21
CA GLY A 355 -11.02 -20.42 10.20
C GLY A 355 -11.24 -19.50 8.99
N ALA A 356 -11.36 -18.18 9.20
CA ALA A 356 -11.45 -17.21 8.11
C ALA A 356 -10.17 -17.15 7.28
N LEU A 357 -9.02 -17.22 7.93
CA LEU A 357 -7.71 -17.23 7.28
C LEU A 357 -7.49 -18.50 6.46
N GLU A 358 -7.84 -19.68 6.98
CA GLU A 358 -7.78 -20.96 6.25
C GLU A 358 -8.64 -20.90 4.97
N ARG A 359 -9.89 -20.45 5.08
CA ARG A 359 -10.79 -20.27 3.91
C ARG A 359 -10.23 -19.28 2.90
N ALA A 360 -9.61 -18.19 3.37
CA ALA A 360 -9.02 -17.20 2.48
C ALA A 360 -7.85 -17.78 1.69
N ILE A 361 -6.94 -18.52 2.35
CA ILE A 361 -5.79 -19.15 1.71
C ILE A 361 -6.25 -20.21 0.69
N GLU A 362 -7.22 -21.06 1.04
CA GLU A 362 -7.78 -22.05 0.12
C GLU A 362 -8.41 -21.39 -1.12
N ARG A 363 -9.16 -20.31 -0.92
CA ARG A 363 -9.77 -19.53 -2.00
C ARG A 363 -8.71 -18.93 -2.93
N VAL A 364 -7.63 -18.38 -2.39
CA VAL A 364 -6.54 -17.79 -3.17
C VAL A 364 -5.89 -18.85 -4.08
N HIS A 365 -5.73 -20.08 -3.60
CA HIS A 365 -5.16 -21.17 -4.41
C HIS A 365 -6.11 -21.70 -5.49
N SER A 366 -7.43 -21.59 -5.28
CA SER A 366 -8.45 -22.16 -6.17
C SER A 366 -9.09 -21.17 -7.15
N THR A 367 -8.80 -19.86 -7.02
CA THR A 367 -9.42 -18.82 -7.84
C THR A 367 -8.39 -18.00 -8.62
N PRO A 368 -8.76 -17.44 -9.79
CA PRO A 368 -7.90 -16.53 -10.52
C PRO A 368 -7.52 -15.32 -9.69
N GLN A 369 -6.24 -14.95 -9.73
CA GLN A 369 -5.69 -13.87 -8.92
C GLN A 369 -5.21 -12.71 -9.80
N TRP A 370 -5.52 -11.49 -9.37
CA TRP A 370 -4.83 -10.29 -9.83
C TRP A 370 -3.51 -10.17 -9.08
N ILE A 371 -2.40 -10.19 -9.80
CA ILE A 371 -1.06 -10.02 -9.22
C ILE A 371 -0.33 -8.86 -9.89
N PRO A 372 0.62 -8.21 -9.21
CA PRO A 372 1.44 -7.18 -9.83
C PRO A 372 2.11 -7.68 -11.10
N VAL A 373 2.10 -6.88 -12.16
CA VAL A 373 2.79 -7.18 -13.43
C VAL A 373 4.28 -7.44 -13.20
N ALA A 374 4.90 -6.69 -12.29
CA ALA A 374 6.30 -6.87 -11.88
C ALA A 374 6.61 -8.24 -11.25
N TRP A 375 5.59 -9.05 -10.92
CA TRP A 375 5.80 -10.42 -10.43
C TRP A 375 5.80 -11.45 -11.56
N VAL A 376 5.39 -11.08 -12.78
CA VAL A 376 5.32 -12.00 -13.92
C VAL A 376 6.56 -11.91 -14.80
N TYR A 377 7.09 -10.71 -14.97
CA TYR A 377 8.19 -10.40 -15.88
C TYR A 377 9.56 -10.35 -15.20
#